data_AF-A0A2K0TYF6-F1
#
_entry.id   AF-A0A2K0TYF6-F1
#
_cell.length_a   1.000
_cell.length_b   1.000
_cell.length_c   1.000
_cell.angle_alpha   90.00
_cell.angle_beta   90.00
_cell.angle_gamma   90.00
#
_symmetry.space_group_name_H-M   'P 1'
#
loop_
_entity.id
_entity.type
_entity.pdbx_description
1 polymer ?
#
loop_
_entity_poly.entity_id
_entity_poly.type
_entity_poly.pdbx_seq_one_letter_code
_entity_poly.pdbx_strand_id
1 'polypeptide(L)'
;MQLVEQGILKLDDGEHLENVLHELKEMKVLREDGTLEAKNKKITLRMLLTHTSGFGYTFFNERLRNWTFPVGVEEFSGRIEDITSLPLLFQPGEGWEYGTGIDWAGIAVERITGFSLDAYLQKHIFQPLGIKDMSMIPDKDMRNRLAYMHSRDADGKLRPRDHLNRIPLIVNPDDESETLRVFNSGGAGMFAKPQEYCKVLAVLLNDGTCPRTGSQLLLKDTVEEMFRNQIPQFPNYSRQSIPATKPELTNAIDELYAV
;
A
#
# COMPACT_ATOMS: atom_id res chain seq x y z
N MET A 1 -5.61 -3.84 -10.97
CA MET A 1 -5.82 -3.83 -12.44
C MET A 1 -6.71 -4.96 -12.94
N GLN A 2 -6.61 -6.21 -12.43
CA GLN A 2 -7.55 -7.31 -12.79
C GLN A 2 -9.03 -6.89 -12.69
N LEU A 3 -9.42 -6.25 -11.58
CA LEU A 3 -10.79 -5.75 -11.41
C LEU A 3 -11.15 -4.56 -12.32
N VAL A 4 -10.15 -3.83 -12.81
CA VAL A 4 -10.37 -2.74 -13.79
C VAL A 4 -10.66 -3.33 -15.16
N GLU A 5 -9.92 -4.35 -15.59
CA GLU A 5 -10.19 -5.08 -16.84
C GLU A 5 -11.57 -5.73 -16.86
N GLN A 6 -12.01 -6.24 -15.71
CA GLN A 6 -13.34 -6.82 -15.53
C GLN A 6 -14.46 -5.76 -15.47
N GLY A 7 -14.13 -4.47 -15.49
CA GLY A 7 -15.08 -3.37 -15.36
C GLY A 7 -15.70 -3.23 -13.98
N ILE A 8 -15.18 -3.96 -12.97
CA ILE A 8 -15.68 -3.97 -11.59
C ILE A 8 -15.22 -2.71 -10.85
N LEU A 9 -13.94 -2.36 -10.99
CA LEU A 9 -13.38 -1.09 -10.52
C LEU A 9 -13.09 -0.18 -11.71
N LYS A 10 -13.12 1.13 -11.48
CA LYS A 10 -12.85 2.14 -12.52
C LYS A 10 -11.78 3.11 -12.06
N LEU A 11 -10.79 3.37 -12.91
CA LEU A 11 -9.64 4.21 -12.57
C LEU A 11 -10.05 5.65 -12.26
N ASP A 12 -10.94 6.24 -13.07
CA ASP A 12 -11.22 7.67 -13.06
C ASP A 12 -12.61 8.05 -12.52
N ASP A 13 -13.41 7.05 -12.14
CA ASP A 13 -14.76 7.25 -11.58
C ASP A 13 -14.67 7.37 -10.06
N GLY A 14 -14.46 8.60 -9.56
CA GLY A 14 -14.37 8.86 -8.13
C GLY A 14 -15.68 8.64 -7.38
N GLU A 15 -16.84 8.75 -8.05
CA GLU A 15 -18.12 8.44 -7.42
C GLU A 15 -18.25 6.95 -7.16
N HIS A 16 -17.88 6.14 -8.14
CA HIS A 16 -17.80 4.69 -7.97
C HIS A 16 -16.85 4.32 -6.82
N LEU A 17 -15.64 4.90 -6.77
CA LEU A 17 -14.69 4.59 -5.69
C LEU A 17 -15.24 4.99 -4.31
N GLU A 18 -15.78 6.20 -4.15
CA GLU A 18 -16.31 6.66 -2.87
C GLU A 18 -17.60 5.92 -2.45
N ASN A 19 -18.32 5.27 -3.37
CA ASN A 19 -19.41 4.37 -3.01
C ASN A 19 -18.92 3.02 -2.47
N VAL A 20 -17.74 2.56 -2.88
CA VAL A 20 -17.06 1.38 -2.30
C VAL A 20 -16.38 1.75 -0.98
N LEU A 21 -15.74 2.92 -0.95
CA LEU A 21 -14.97 3.46 0.18
C LEU A 21 -15.69 4.69 0.75
N HIS A 22 -16.78 4.45 1.49
CA HIS A 22 -17.66 5.51 1.99
C HIS A 22 -16.95 6.54 2.88
N GLU A 23 -15.90 6.14 3.60
CA GLU A 23 -15.08 7.03 4.43
C GLU A 23 -14.40 8.12 3.62
N LEU A 24 -14.08 7.85 2.35
CA LEU A 24 -13.46 8.85 1.49
C LEU A 24 -14.37 10.06 1.30
N LYS A 25 -15.70 9.92 1.37
CA LYS A 25 -16.65 11.05 1.19
C LYS A 25 -16.43 12.15 2.22
N GLU A 26 -16.10 11.78 3.44
CA GLU A 26 -15.94 12.69 4.59
C GLU A 26 -14.49 13.10 4.85
N MET A 27 -13.56 12.67 3.98
CA MET A 27 -12.15 13.02 4.11
C MET A 27 -11.92 14.52 4.04
N LYS A 28 -11.01 14.98 4.90
CA LYS A 28 -10.61 16.38 5.02
C LYS A 28 -9.12 16.54 4.77
N VAL A 29 -8.73 17.73 4.32
CA VAL A 29 -7.35 18.15 4.11
C VAL A 29 -6.85 18.88 5.35
N LEU A 30 -5.72 18.42 5.89
CA LEU A 30 -4.97 19.04 6.95
C LEU A 30 -4.21 20.25 6.42
N ARG A 31 -4.56 21.43 6.93
CA ARG A 31 -3.90 22.71 6.63
C ARG A 31 -2.66 22.92 7.50
N GLU A 32 -1.79 23.84 7.09
CA GLU A 32 -0.54 24.16 7.80
C GLU A 32 -0.75 24.63 9.25
N ASP A 33 -1.88 25.28 9.52
CA ASP A 33 -2.26 25.74 10.87
C ASP A 33 -2.87 24.63 11.74
N GLY A 34 -2.94 23.39 11.24
CA GLY A 34 -3.52 22.24 11.92
C GLY A 34 -5.04 22.11 11.78
N THR A 35 -5.71 23.04 11.09
CA THR A 35 -7.15 22.97 10.83
C THR A 35 -7.47 21.98 9.70
N LEU A 36 -8.73 21.54 9.66
CA LEU A 36 -9.22 20.60 8.64
C LEU A 36 -10.18 21.31 7.67
N GLU A 37 -9.91 21.18 6.38
CA GLU A 37 -10.77 21.69 5.31
C GLU A 37 -11.43 20.55 4.53
N ALA A 38 -12.64 20.78 4.02
CA ALA A 38 -13.29 19.82 3.13
C ALA A 38 -12.49 19.61 1.84
N LYS A 39 -12.46 18.37 1.33
CA LYS A 39 -11.92 18.11 0.00
C LYS A 39 -12.83 18.73 -1.08
N ASN A 40 -12.23 19.23 -2.16
CA ASN A 40 -12.92 19.90 -3.25
C ASN A 40 -13.26 18.97 -4.44
N LYS A 41 -12.72 17.75 -4.46
CA LYS A 41 -12.88 16.74 -5.52
C LYS A 41 -13.09 15.37 -4.92
N LYS A 42 -13.68 14.46 -5.72
CA LYS A 42 -13.75 13.04 -5.36
C LYS A 42 -12.40 12.37 -5.58
N ILE A 43 -12.00 11.47 -4.69
CA ILE A 43 -10.78 10.68 -4.86
C ILE A 43 -11.07 9.56 -5.87
N THR A 44 -10.16 9.34 -6.81
CA THR A 44 -10.28 8.25 -7.80
C THR A 44 -9.31 7.11 -7.51
N LEU A 45 -9.55 5.92 -8.09
CA LEU A 45 -8.63 4.79 -7.93
C LEU A 45 -7.27 5.11 -8.54
N ARG A 46 -7.23 5.84 -9.67
CA ARG A 46 -5.97 6.31 -10.26
C ARG A 46 -5.20 7.19 -9.28
N MET A 47 -5.87 8.08 -8.55
CA MET A 47 -5.20 8.92 -7.55
C MET A 47 -4.58 8.09 -6.41
N LEU A 48 -5.29 7.06 -5.93
CA LEU A 48 -4.77 6.12 -4.93
C LEU A 48 -3.50 5.40 -5.43
N LEU A 49 -3.55 4.87 -6.66
CA LEU A 49 -2.46 4.10 -7.27
C LEU A 49 -1.25 4.95 -7.67
N THR A 50 -1.42 6.26 -7.81
CA THR A 50 -0.37 7.19 -8.28
C THR A 50 0.13 8.13 -7.20
N HIS A 51 -0.31 7.96 -5.95
CA HIS A 51 0.08 8.81 -4.82
C HIS A 51 -0.29 10.30 -5.03
N THR A 52 -1.42 10.55 -5.70
CA THR A 52 -1.96 11.91 -5.93
C THR A 52 -3.30 12.15 -5.24
N SER A 53 -3.74 11.24 -4.37
CA SER A 53 -4.98 11.39 -3.60
C SER A 53 -4.87 12.36 -2.43
N GLY A 54 -3.65 12.65 -1.96
CA GLY A 54 -3.38 13.46 -0.77
C GLY A 54 -3.04 12.68 0.48
N PHE A 55 -3.08 11.34 0.47
CA PHE A 55 -2.63 10.55 1.62
C PHE A 55 -1.10 10.57 1.75
N GLY A 56 -0.60 10.56 2.98
CA GLY A 56 0.83 10.50 3.28
C GLY A 56 1.12 9.56 4.45
N TYR A 57 2.40 9.44 4.80
CA TYR A 57 2.86 8.69 5.97
C TYR A 57 3.33 9.63 7.09
N THR A 58 3.01 9.29 8.34
CA THR A 58 3.46 10.10 9.49
C THR A 58 4.97 10.08 9.67
N PHE A 59 5.67 9.07 9.15
CA PHE A 59 7.13 8.98 9.15
C PHE A 59 7.82 9.74 8.02
N PHE A 60 7.06 10.32 7.10
CA PHE A 60 7.55 11.14 5.99
C PHE A 60 7.06 12.60 6.02
N ASN A 61 6.04 12.93 6.81
CA ASN A 61 5.46 14.26 6.83
C ASN A 61 5.29 14.80 8.27
N GLU A 62 5.95 15.91 8.58
CA GLU A 62 5.99 16.47 9.94
C GLU A 62 4.63 16.97 10.38
N ARG A 63 3.90 17.59 9.47
CA ARG A 63 2.55 18.10 9.74
C ARG A 63 1.61 16.97 10.09
N LEU A 64 1.63 15.87 9.32
CA LEU A 64 0.81 14.70 9.61
C LEU A 64 1.18 14.07 10.96
N ARG A 65 2.48 13.88 11.23
CA ARG A 65 2.98 13.37 12.50
C ARG A 65 2.56 14.24 13.69
N ASN A 66 2.69 15.56 13.56
CA ASN A 66 2.37 16.48 14.64
C ASN A 66 0.87 16.47 14.94
N TRP A 67 0.04 16.37 13.90
CA TRP A 67 -1.40 16.25 14.05
C TRP A 67 -1.82 14.96 14.76
N THR A 68 -1.10 13.84 14.53
CA THR A 68 -1.42 12.55 15.17
C THR A 68 -0.92 12.42 16.60
N PHE A 69 -0.07 13.30 17.13
CA PHE A 69 0.48 13.17 18.50
C PHE A 69 -0.55 12.91 19.61
N PRO A 70 -1.74 13.56 19.66
CA PRO A 70 -2.68 13.35 20.75
C PRO A 70 -3.26 11.93 20.83
N VAL A 71 -3.43 11.25 19.69
CA VAL A 71 -4.01 9.90 19.62
C VAL A 71 -2.93 8.83 19.45
N GLY A 72 -1.85 9.18 18.73
CA GLY A 72 -0.91 8.23 18.19
C GLY A 72 -1.45 7.56 16.93
N VAL A 73 -0.57 7.29 15.98
CA VAL A 73 -0.83 6.44 14.81
C VAL A 73 0.38 5.55 14.57
N GLU A 74 0.12 4.28 14.34
CA GLU A 74 1.11 3.27 13.99
C GLU A 74 0.69 2.54 12.70
N GLU A 75 1.20 2.98 11.56
CA GLU A 75 0.78 2.47 10.24
C GLU A 75 1.10 0.98 10.01
N PHE A 76 1.95 0.38 10.86
CA PHE A 76 2.31 -1.05 10.82
C PHE A 76 1.63 -1.88 11.92
N SER A 77 0.68 -1.29 12.67
CA SER A 77 0.02 -1.94 13.82
C SER A 77 -0.80 -3.17 13.43
N GLY A 78 -1.16 -3.31 12.16
CA GLY A 78 -2.12 -4.32 11.68
C GLY A 78 -3.58 -3.93 11.92
N ARG A 79 -3.87 -2.66 12.20
CA ARG A 79 -5.22 -2.12 12.34
C ARG A 79 -5.58 -1.20 11.18
N ILE A 80 -6.81 -1.32 10.68
CA ILE A 80 -7.29 -0.50 9.57
C ILE A 80 -7.44 0.97 9.98
N GLU A 81 -7.74 1.26 11.26
CA GLU A 81 -7.96 2.64 11.73
C GLU A 81 -6.69 3.51 11.67
N ASP A 82 -5.50 2.90 11.80
CA ASP A 82 -4.23 3.62 11.66
C ASP A 82 -3.99 4.12 10.22
N ILE A 83 -4.75 3.59 9.26
CA ILE A 83 -4.74 4.02 7.86
C ILE A 83 -5.91 4.95 7.56
N THR A 84 -7.12 4.57 7.99
CA THR A 84 -8.37 5.23 7.56
C THR A 84 -8.73 6.47 8.37
N SER A 85 -8.06 6.74 9.49
CA SER A 85 -8.29 7.94 10.31
C SER A 85 -7.45 9.16 9.91
N LEU A 86 -6.46 8.97 9.03
CA LEU A 86 -5.51 10.02 8.65
C LEU A 86 -6.15 11.02 7.67
N PRO A 87 -5.98 12.35 7.89
CA PRO A 87 -6.42 13.35 6.93
C PRO A 87 -5.53 13.36 5.68
N LEU A 88 -6.03 14.00 4.62
CA LEU A 88 -5.24 14.32 3.43
C LEU A 88 -4.28 15.46 3.72
N LEU A 89 -3.16 15.54 2.99
CA LEU A 89 -2.17 16.62 3.06
C LEU A 89 -2.40 17.71 2.01
N PHE A 90 -3.09 17.38 0.92
CA PHE A 90 -3.46 18.33 -0.12
C PHE A 90 -4.76 17.91 -0.79
N GLN A 91 -5.33 18.81 -1.58
CA GLN A 91 -6.58 18.55 -2.30
C GLN A 91 -6.38 17.45 -3.36
N PRO A 92 -7.30 16.48 -3.50
CA PRO A 92 -7.11 15.34 -4.42
C PRO A 92 -6.73 15.78 -5.85
N GLY A 93 -5.61 15.24 -6.34
CA GLY A 93 -5.06 15.52 -7.67
C GLY A 93 -4.28 16.82 -7.80
N GLU A 94 -4.06 17.59 -6.73
CA GLU A 94 -3.34 18.87 -6.75
C GLU A 94 -1.88 18.77 -6.29
N GLY A 95 -1.41 17.56 -6.00
CA GLY A 95 -0.02 17.30 -5.61
C GLY A 95 0.33 15.82 -5.68
N TRP A 96 1.53 15.51 -5.18
CA TRP A 96 2.05 14.16 -5.03
C TRP A 96 2.71 14.01 -3.66
N GLU A 97 2.41 12.92 -2.95
CA GLU A 97 3.03 12.54 -1.67
C GLU A 97 2.95 11.02 -1.53
N TYR A 98 4.08 10.39 -1.23
CA TYR A 98 4.10 8.94 -1.00
C TYR A 98 3.36 8.60 0.30
N GLY A 99 2.41 7.69 0.22
CA GLY A 99 1.42 7.51 1.27
C GLY A 99 0.59 6.24 1.17
N THR A 100 -0.41 6.13 2.03
CA THR A 100 -1.28 4.96 2.23
C THR A 100 -2.31 4.72 1.13
N GLY A 101 -2.15 5.34 -0.05
CA GLY A 101 -3.08 5.18 -1.17
C GLY A 101 -3.25 3.72 -1.61
N ILE A 102 -2.18 2.93 -1.54
CA ILE A 102 -2.22 1.49 -1.90
C ILE A 102 -3.00 0.67 -0.86
N ASP A 103 -2.96 1.03 0.42
CA ASP A 103 -3.80 0.41 1.45
C ASP A 103 -5.29 0.63 1.17
N TRP A 104 -5.68 1.86 0.80
CA TRP A 104 -7.05 2.16 0.35
C TRP A 104 -7.45 1.38 -0.91
N ALA A 105 -6.54 1.20 -1.87
CA ALA A 105 -6.80 0.38 -3.04
C ALA A 105 -7.01 -1.10 -2.65
N GLY A 106 -6.25 -1.59 -1.65
CA GLY A 106 -6.46 -2.90 -1.03
C GLY A 106 -7.85 -3.03 -0.40
N ILE A 107 -8.25 -2.07 0.41
CA ILE A 107 -9.59 -2.03 1.05
C ILE A 107 -10.70 -2.02 -0.03
N ALA A 108 -10.50 -1.33 -1.15
CA ALA A 108 -11.46 -1.33 -2.25
C ALA A 108 -11.62 -2.72 -2.88
N VAL A 109 -10.52 -3.46 -3.07
CA VAL A 109 -10.55 -4.85 -3.53
C VAL A 109 -11.33 -5.72 -2.55
N GLU A 110 -11.06 -5.59 -1.25
CA GLU A 110 -11.74 -6.39 -0.24
C GLU A 110 -13.25 -6.16 -0.25
N ARG A 111 -13.68 -4.91 -0.22
CA ARG A 111 -15.10 -4.56 -0.15
C ARG A 111 -15.89 -4.92 -1.39
N ILE A 112 -15.30 -4.75 -2.58
CA ILE A 112 -16.03 -5.00 -3.82
C ILE A 112 -16.08 -6.49 -4.18
N THR A 113 -15.14 -7.30 -3.66
CA THR A 113 -15.06 -8.72 -3.97
C THR A 113 -15.56 -9.64 -2.85
N GLY A 114 -15.59 -9.13 -1.61
CA GLY A 114 -15.88 -9.93 -0.41
C GLY A 114 -14.74 -10.83 0.05
N PHE A 115 -13.59 -10.81 -0.62
CA PHE A 115 -12.38 -11.49 -0.16
C PHE A 115 -11.59 -10.61 0.82
N SER A 116 -10.81 -11.20 1.72
CA SER A 116 -9.66 -10.47 2.26
C SER A 116 -8.62 -10.26 1.15
N LEU A 117 -7.78 -9.24 1.29
CA LEU A 117 -6.81 -8.93 0.25
C LEU A 117 -5.82 -10.09 0.05
N ASP A 118 -5.38 -10.75 1.13
CA ASP A 118 -4.57 -11.97 1.01
C ASP A 118 -5.30 -13.06 0.23
N ALA A 119 -6.56 -13.37 0.56
CA ALA A 119 -7.31 -14.40 -0.13
C ALA A 119 -7.53 -14.08 -1.62
N TYR A 120 -7.75 -12.82 -1.97
CA TYR A 120 -7.82 -12.38 -3.36
C TYR A 120 -6.49 -12.64 -4.08
N LEU A 121 -5.37 -12.24 -3.49
CA LEU A 121 -4.03 -12.43 -4.06
C LEU A 121 -3.68 -13.92 -4.17
N GLN A 122 -3.98 -14.74 -3.15
CA GLN A 122 -3.80 -16.19 -3.18
C GLN A 122 -4.49 -16.82 -4.39
N LYS A 123 -5.77 -16.49 -4.57
CA LYS A 123 -6.62 -17.10 -5.60
C LYS A 123 -6.34 -16.58 -7.01
N HIS A 124 -6.19 -15.26 -7.16
CA HIS A 124 -6.20 -14.60 -8.47
C HIS A 124 -4.81 -14.28 -9.01
N ILE A 125 -3.76 -14.37 -8.16
CA ILE A 125 -2.38 -14.10 -8.56
C ILE A 125 -1.48 -15.28 -8.20
N PHE A 126 -1.42 -15.70 -6.94
CA PHE A 126 -0.39 -16.64 -6.49
C PHE A 126 -0.62 -18.08 -6.98
N GLN A 127 -1.84 -18.62 -6.85
CA GLN A 127 -2.18 -19.94 -7.38
C GLN A 127 -1.90 -20.08 -8.88
N PRO A 128 -2.37 -19.16 -9.76
CA PRO A 128 -2.06 -19.21 -11.19
C PRO A 128 -0.56 -19.19 -11.53
N LEU A 129 0.26 -18.60 -10.67
CA LEU A 129 1.72 -18.53 -10.83
C LEU A 129 2.46 -19.69 -10.15
N GLY A 130 1.75 -20.58 -9.46
CA GLY A 130 2.35 -21.64 -8.65
C GLY A 130 3.21 -21.07 -7.52
N ILE A 131 2.80 -19.94 -6.94
CA ILE A 131 3.43 -19.32 -5.78
C ILE A 131 2.89 -19.96 -4.50
N LYS A 132 3.81 -20.30 -3.60
CA LYS A 132 3.49 -20.96 -2.31
C LYS A 132 4.01 -20.21 -1.08
N ASP A 133 5.07 -19.41 -1.25
CA ASP A 133 5.75 -18.72 -0.16
C ASP A 133 5.51 -17.20 -0.24
N MET A 134 4.25 -16.81 -0.42
CA MET A 134 3.80 -15.42 -0.31
C MET A 134 2.46 -15.38 0.42
N SER A 135 2.35 -14.58 1.48
CA SER A 135 1.09 -14.33 2.19
C SER A 135 1.21 -13.09 3.07
N MET A 136 0.10 -12.42 3.31
CA MET A 136 -0.04 -11.40 4.35
C MET A 136 -0.28 -11.99 5.75
N ILE A 137 -0.58 -13.29 5.84
CA ILE A 137 -0.71 -14.08 7.08
C ILE A 137 0.21 -15.31 6.98
N PRO A 138 1.52 -15.16 7.24
CA PRO A 138 2.48 -16.25 7.07
C PRO A 138 2.10 -17.48 7.89
N ASP A 139 2.20 -18.67 7.29
CA ASP A 139 2.01 -19.92 7.99
C ASP A 139 3.20 -20.26 8.91
N LYS A 140 3.10 -21.39 9.62
CA LYS A 140 4.15 -21.84 10.55
C LYS A 140 5.50 -22.07 9.86
N ASP A 141 5.52 -22.58 8.62
CA ASP A 141 6.76 -22.85 7.89
C ASP A 141 7.44 -21.55 7.42
N MET A 142 6.65 -20.61 6.88
CA MET A 142 7.14 -19.27 6.52
C MET A 142 7.75 -18.56 7.72
N ARG A 143 7.08 -18.59 8.88
CA ARG A 143 7.58 -17.98 10.13
C ARG A 143 8.90 -18.59 10.59
N ASN A 144 9.07 -19.91 10.49
CA ASN A 144 10.30 -20.60 10.88
C ASN A 144 11.53 -20.22 10.03
N ARG A 145 11.31 -19.64 8.84
CA ARG A 145 12.36 -19.22 7.90
C ARG A 145 12.45 -17.70 7.76
N LEU A 146 11.73 -16.95 8.60
CA LEU A 146 11.71 -15.50 8.54
C LEU A 146 13.10 -14.93 8.87
N ALA A 147 13.60 -14.04 8.01
CA ALA A 147 14.84 -13.33 8.29
C ALA A 147 14.65 -12.30 9.42
N TYR A 148 15.69 -12.05 10.20
CA TYR A 148 15.66 -10.94 11.16
C TYR A 148 15.59 -9.60 10.44
N MET A 149 14.70 -8.73 10.92
CA MET A 149 14.69 -7.35 10.52
C MET A 149 15.78 -6.59 11.30
N HIS A 150 16.50 -5.70 10.63
CA HIS A 150 17.58 -4.93 11.22
C HIS A 150 17.32 -3.43 11.04
N SER A 151 17.81 -2.61 11.97
CA SER A 151 17.92 -1.15 11.80
C SER A 151 19.37 -0.72 11.95
N ARG A 152 19.69 0.45 11.38
CA ARG A 152 20.94 1.14 11.64
C ARG A 152 20.77 2.02 12.85
N ASP A 153 21.58 1.82 13.88
CA ASP A 153 21.57 2.67 15.07
C ASP A 153 22.36 3.97 14.83
N ALA A 154 22.29 4.90 15.79
CA ALA A 154 23.00 6.17 15.75
C ALA A 154 24.54 6.02 15.65
N ASP A 155 25.10 4.88 16.06
CA ASP A 155 26.53 4.56 15.91
C ASP A 155 26.88 3.98 14.51
N GLY A 156 25.90 3.94 13.60
CA GLY A 156 26.05 3.47 12.23
C GLY A 156 26.02 1.95 12.06
N LYS A 157 25.94 1.16 13.15
CA LYS A 157 25.94 -0.30 13.08
C LYS A 157 24.53 -0.84 12.84
N LEU A 158 24.44 -1.95 12.10
CA LEU A 158 23.21 -2.69 11.90
C LEU A 158 22.98 -3.64 13.07
N ARG A 159 21.79 -3.60 13.67
CA ARG A 159 21.39 -4.52 14.73
C ARG A 159 19.99 -5.07 14.49
N PRO A 160 19.71 -6.32 14.90
CA PRO A 160 18.37 -6.87 14.87
C PRO A 160 17.39 -5.99 15.67
N ARG A 161 16.15 -5.95 15.21
CA ARG A 161 15.03 -5.25 15.86
C ARG A 161 13.72 -6.04 15.68
N ASP A 162 12.72 -5.68 16.48
CA ASP A 162 11.38 -6.25 16.35
C ASP A 162 10.76 -5.92 15.00
N HIS A 163 10.08 -6.91 14.39
CA HIS A 163 9.39 -6.77 13.11
C HIS A 163 8.28 -5.69 13.20
N LEU A 164 8.24 -4.75 12.24
CA LEU A 164 7.25 -3.66 12.24
C LEU A 164 5.84 -4.21 12.10
N ASN A 165 5.61 -5.06 11.11
CA ASN A 165 4.33 -5.70 10.87
C ASN A 165 4.22 -6.98 11.73
N ARG A 166 4.04 -6.82 13.05
CA ARG A 166 4.14 -7.91 14.03
C ARG A 166 2.88 -8.77 14.10
N ILE A 167 1.70 -8.17 14.02
CA ILE A 167 0.41 -8.87 14.23
C ILE A 167 0.27 -10.12 13.36
N PRO A 168 0.53 -10.09 12.03
CA PRO A 168 0.45 -11.29 11.20
C PRO A 168 1.35 -12.45 11.64
N LEU A 169 2.44 -12.17 12.36
CA LEU A 169 3.43 -13.15 12.79
C LEU A 169 3.06 -13.85 14.10
N ILE A 170 2.15 -13.26 14.89
CA ILE A 170 1.80 -13.75 16.23
C ILE A 170 0.39 -14.32 16.33
N VAL A 171 -0.51 -14.01 15.39
CA VAL A 171 -1.83 -14.67 15.33
C VAL A 171 -1.69 -16.15 14.99
N ASN A 172 -2.61 -16.99 15.47
CA ASN A 172 -2.70 -18.37 15.03
C ASN A 172 -3.18 -18.40 13.56
N PRO A 173 -2.36 -18.84 12.59
CA PRO A 173 -2.76 -18.85 11.18
C PRO A 173 -3.88 -19.86 10.87
N ASP A 174 -4.12 -20.81 11.78
CA ASP A 174 -5.17 -21.81 11.67
C ASP A 174 -6.49 -21.37 12.35
N ASP A 175 -6.53 -20.18 12.97
CA ASP A 175 -7.72 -19.62 13.61
C ASP A 175 -8.26 -18.43 12.80
N GLU A 176 -9.33 -18.68 12.06
CA GLU A 176 -9.97 -17.69 11.19
C GLU A 176 -10.40 -16.43 11.96
N SER A 177 -10.80 -16.56 13.24
CA SER A 177 -11.21 -15.41 14.05
C SER A 177 -10.05 -14.50 14.41
N GLU A 178 -8.82 -15.03 14.50
CA GLU A 178 -7.63 -14.21 14.66
C GLU A 178 -7.20 -13.60 13.34
N THR A 179 -7.15 -14.39 12.26
CA THR A 179 -6.65 -13.92 10.97
C THR A 179 -7.55 -12.85 10.35
N LEU A 180 -8.88 -12.93 10.51
CA LEU A 180 -9.83 -11.93 10.03
C LEU A 180 -9.70 -10.57 10.73
N ARG A 181 -9.06 -10.52 11.91
CA ARG A 181 -8.82 -9.26 12.64
C ARG A 181 -7.55 -8.55 12.20
N VAL A 182 -6.72 -9.20 11.37
CA VAL A 182 -5.46 -8.62 10.89
C VAL A 182 -5.75 -7.81 9.63
N PHE A 183 -5.50 -6.51 9.69
CA PHE A 183 -5.59 -5.67 8.51
C PHE A 183 -4.57 -6.11 7.45
N ASN A 184 -5.06 -6.46 6.26
CA ASN A 184 -4.24 -6.84 5.13
C ASN A 184 -3.74 -5.58 4.39
N SER A 185 -2.65 -5.00 4.88
CA SER A 185 -2.06 -3.77 4.32
C SER A 185 -1.63 -3.97 2.86
N GLY A 186 -2.26 -3.20 1.96
CA GLY A 186 -1.88 -3.15 0.55
C GLY A 186 -0.51 -2.51 0.33
N GLY A 187 -0.11 -1.57 1.19
CA GLY A 187 1.16 -0.85 1.09
C GLY A 187 2.38 -1.63 1.60
N ALA A 188 2.23 -2.47 2.63
CA ALA A 188 3.36 -3.11 3.31
C ALA A 188 3.06 -4.50 3.94
N GLY A 189 1.95 -5.14 3.59
CA GLY A 189 1.47 -6.34 4.28
C GLY A 189 2.11 -7.68 3.88
N MET A 190 2.83 -7.74 2.76
CA MET A 190 3.22 -9.01 2.13
C MET A 190 4.54 -9.58 2.66
N PHE A 191 4.52 -10.84 3.10
CA PHE A 191 5.72 -11.62 3.36
C PHE A 191 6.00 -12.53 2.17
N ALA A 192 7.24 -12.57 1.69
CA ALA A 192 7.58 -13.29 0.48
C ALA A 192 9.00 -13.87 0.51
N LYS A 193 9.19 -15.01 -0.17
CA LYS A 193 10.53 -15.37 -0.69
C LYS A 193 10.85 -14.49 -1.91
N PRO A 194 12.07 -13.94 -2.03
CA PRO A 194 12.45 -13.12 -3.18
C PRO A 194 12.19 -13.80 -4.54
N GLN A 195 12.45 -15.10 -4.64
CA GLN A 195 12.25 -15.88 -5.86
C GLN A 195 10.77 -15.99 -6.27
N GLU A 196 9.85 -15.96 -5.31
CA GLU A 196 8.41 -15.97 -5.58
C GLU A 196 7.95 -14.61 -6.11
N TYR A 197 8.47 -13.52 -5.54
CA TYR A 197 8.18 -12.17 -6.03
C TYR A 197 8.67 -11.96 -7.47
N CYS A 198 9.82 -12.55 -7.84
CA CYS A 198 10.29 -12.53 -9.23
C CYS A 198 9.30 -13.18 -10.21
N LYS A 199 8.45 -14.13 -9.78
CA LYS A 199 7.42 -14.70 -10.65
C LYS A 199 6.34 -13.68 -10.99
N VAL A 200 5.97 -12.81 -10.05
CA VAL A 200 5.03 -11.69 -10.29
C VAL A 200 5.64 -10.68 -11.26
N LEU A 201 6.91 -10.30 -11.04
CA LEU A 201 7.63 -9.40 -11.95
C LEU A 201 7.73 -9.97 -13.38
N ALA A 202 7.98 -11.27 -13.51
CA ALA A 202 8.07 -11.93 -14.81
C ALA A 202 6.75 -11.91 -15.60
N VAL A 203 5.58 -11.88 -14.93
CA VAL A 203 4.28 -11.70 -15.58
C VAL A 203 4.20 -10.32 -16.23
N LEU A 204 4.59 -9.28 -15.50
CA LEU A 204 4.57 -7.90 -16.01
C LEU A 204 5.57 -7.71 -17.16
N LEU A 205 6.75 -8.32 -17.08
CA LEU A 205 7.74 -8.32 -18.15
C LEU A 205 7.31 -9.10 -19.40
N ASN A 206 6.34 -10.00 -19.25
CA ASN A 206 5.83 -10.86 -20.32
C ASN A 206 4.37 -10.53 -20.66
N ASP A 207 4.08 -9.23 -20.78
CA ASP A 207 2.79 -8.68 -21.26
C ASP A 207 1.56 -9.25 -20.52
N GLY A 208 1.69 -9.53 -19.23
CA GLY A 208 0.59 -9.98 -18.37
C GLY A 208 0.40 -11.49 -18.32
N THR A 209 1.27 -12.28 -18.96
CA THR A 209 1.18 -13.75 -18.99
C THR A 209 2.36 -14.40 -18.28
N CYS A 210 2.10 -15.39 -17.43
CA CYS A 210 3.16 -16.15 -16.77
C CYS A 210 3.97 -16.96 -17.79
N PRO A 211 5.30 -16.75 -17.90
CA PRO A 211 6.13 -17.49 -18.85
C PRO A 211 6.31 -18.98 -18.49
N ARG A 212 5.95 -19.38 -17.27
CA ARG A 212 6.09 -20.77 -16.79
C ARG A 212 4.80 -21.57 -16.86
N THR A 213 3.68 -20.98 -16.42
CA THR A 213 2.39 -21.67 -16.36
C THR A 213 1.51 -21.38 -17.57
N GLY A 214 1.81 -20.33 -18.35
CA GLY A 214 0.96 -19.85 -19.44
C GLY A 214 -0.30 -19.11 -18.95
N SER A 215 -0.51 -18.97 -17.65
CA SER A 215 -1.66 -18.26 -17.10
C SER A 215 -1.56 -16.76 -17.40
N GLN A 216 -2.57 -16.20 -18.05
CA GLN A 216 -2.70 -14.76 -18.26
C GLN A 216 -3.38 -14.11 -17.04
N LEU A 217 -2.68 -13.20 -16.37
CA LEU A 217 -3.21 -12.45 -15.23
C LEU A 217 -3.78 -11.09 -15.62
N LEU A 218 -3.23 -10.49 -16.67
CA LEU A 218 -3.62 -9.21 -17.24
C LEU A 218 -3.50 -9.28 -18.76
N LEU A 219 -4.31 -8.49 -19.46
CA LEU A 219 -4.15 -8.20 -20.87
C LEU A 219 -2.90 -7.33 -21.08
N LYS A 220 -2.28 -7.48 -22.26
CA LYS A 220 -1.11 -6.69 -22.67
C LYS A 220 -1.36 -5.19 -22.54
N ASP A 221 -2.46 -4.69 -23.09
CA ASP A 221 -2.79 -3.25 -23.08
C ASP A 221 -2.91 -2.70 -21.65
N THR A 222 -3.36 -3.52 -20.70
CA THR A 222 -3.44 -3.14 -19.29
C THR A 222 -2.05 -3.05 -18.65
N VAL A 223 -1.15 -3.98 -18.99
CA VAL A 223 0.24 -3.89 -18.57
C VAL A 223 0.87 -2.63 -19.17
N GLU A 224 0.71 -2.39 -20.47
CA GLU A 224 1.23 -1.17 -21.11
C GLU A 224 0.71 0.10 -20.42
N GLU A 225 -0.57 0.16 -20.07
CA GLU A 225 -1.15 1.27 -19.31
C GLU A 225 -0.48 1.44 -17.93
N MET A 226 -0.19 0.35 -17.21
CA MET A 226 0.54 0.42 -15.92
C MET A 226 1.94 1.06 -16.05
N PHE A 227 2.59 0.91 -17.21
CA PHE A 227 3.93 1.43 -17.49
C PHE A 227 3.92 2.83 -18.16
N ARG A 228 2.76 3.43 -18.40
CA ARG A 228 2.69 4.83 -18.85
C ARG A 228 2.94 5.79 -17.70
N ASN A 229 3.42 7.00 -18.03
CA ASN A 229 3.44 8.08 -17.06
C ASN A 229 2.00 8.49 -16.73
N GLN A 230 1.55 8.14 -15.52
CA GLN A 230 0.20 8.36 -15.06
C GLN A 230 -0.05 9.76 -14.49
N ILE A 231 1.00 10.56 -14.34
CA ILE A 231 0.96 11.90 -13.73
C ILE A 231 1.84 12.91 -14.50
N PRO A 232 1.66 13.06 -15.82
CA PRO A 232 2.51 13.93 -16.65
C PRO A 232 2.50 15.41 -16.22
N GLN A 233 1.44 15.85 -15.55
CA GLN A 233 1.31 17.20 -14.99
C GLN A 233 2.22 17.48 -13.78
N PHE A 234 2.82 16.45 -13.19
CA PHE A 234 3.78 16.56 -12.09
C PHE A 234 5.18 16.12 -12.55
N PRO A 235 5.86 16.88 -13.43
CA PRO A 235 7.23 16.56 -13.81
C PRO A 235 8.12 16.63 -12.57
N ASN A 236 9.09 15.71 -12.44
CA ASN A 236 10.04 15.68 -11.33
C ASN A 236 9.38 15.57 -9.93
N TYR A 237 8.17 15.01 -9.83
CA TYR A 237 7.44 14.89 -8.56
C TYR A 237 8.26 14.27 -7.44
N SER A 238 9.20 13.38 -7.78
CA SER A 238 10.02 12.64 -6.82
C SER A 238 11.40 13.27 -6.58
N ARG A 239 11.62 14.53 -6.98
CA ARG A 239 12.81 15.35 -6.61
C ARG A 239 12.65 16.09 -5.27
N GLN A 240 11.54 15.86 -4.59
CA GLN A 240 11.26 16.47 -3.29
C GLN A 240 11.96 15.66 -2.21
N SER A 241 12.60 16.35 -1.26
CA SER A 241 13.19 15.68 -0.09
C SER A 241 12.10 15.11 0.81
N ILE A 242 12.36 13.93 1.33
CA ILE A 242 11.50 13.26 2.28
C ILE A 242 12.20 13.23 3.65
N PRO A 243 11.68 13.95 4.67
CA PRO A 243 12.27 13.96 6.00
C PRO A 243 12.04 12.65 6.75
N ALA A 244 12.94 12.32 7.68
CA ALA A 244 12.75 11.26 8.65
C ALA A 244 12.04 11.78 9.90
N THR A 245 10.73 11.95 9.81
CA THR A 245 9.94 12.54 10.91
C THR A 245 9.73 11.55 12.06
N LYS A 246 9.85 10.25 11.77
CA LYS A 246 10.00 9.13 12.70
C LYS A 246 11.29 8.36 12.34
N PRO A 247 12.46 8.76 12.86
CA PRO A 247 13.77 8.18 12.49
C PRO A 247 13.93 6.68 12.75
N GLU A 248 13.08 6.12 13.61
CA GLU A 248 13.01 4.68 13.87
C GLU A 248 12.37 3.87 12.73
N LEU A 249 11.63 4.54 11.83
CA LEU A 249 10.97 3.94 10.67
C LEU A 249 11.67 4.24 9.35
N THR A 250 12.40 5.35 9.27
CA THR A 250 13.01 5.78 8.00
C THR A 250 14.22 6.68 8.18
N ASN A 251 14.97 6.87 7.10
CA ASN A 251 16.04 7.86 6.98
C ASN A 251 15.60 8.99 6.06
N ALA A 252 16.14 10.20 6.28
CA ALA A 252 15.91 11.31 5.38
C ALA A 252 16.55 10.98 4.02
N ILE A 253 15.86 11.35 2.94
CA ILE A 253 16.37 11.22 1.57
C ILE A 253 16.20 12.56 0.85
N ASP A 254 17.18 12.92 0.04
CA ASP A 254 17.19 14.19 -0.70
C ASP A 254 16.20 14.16 -1.87
N GLU A 255 16.13 13.03 -2.58
CA GLU A 255 15.14 12.73 -3.62
C GLU A 255 14.95 11.21 -3.76
N LEU A 256 13.85 10.82 -4.42
CA LEU A 256 13.47 9.42 -4.67
C LEU A 256 13.99 8.88 -6.02
N TYR A 257 14.45 9.76 -6.92
CA TYR A 257 15.09 9.28 -8.15
C TYR A 257 16.39 8.58 -7.80
N ALA A 258 16.62 7.40 -8.38
CA ALA A 258 17.92 6.74 -8.28
C ALA A 258 18.98 7.62 -8.97
N VAL A 259 20.02 7.97 -8.23
CA VAL A 259 21.22 8.66 -8.73
C VAL A 259 22.15 7.66 -9.39
#